data_AF-A0A670K8S4-F1
#
_entry.id   AF-A0A670K8S4-F1
#
_cell.length_a   1.000
_cell.length_b   1.000
_cell.length_c   1.000
_cell.angle_alpha   90.00
_cell.angle_beta   90.00
_cell.angle_gamma   90.00
#
_symmetry.space_group_name_H-M   'P 1'
#
loop_
_entity.id
_entity.type
_entity.pdbx_description
1 polymer ?
#
loop_
_entity_poly.entity_id
_entity_poly.type
_entity_poly.pdbx_seq_one_letter_code
_entity_poly.pdbx_strand_id
1 'polypeptide(L)'
;FACLLILFRQDGFLVLDQFFSSEVCEAMRAQIQKIIADMDVPPHCRTEFSTREDEQLQAQGSAEYFLTSGDKIRFFFEKGVFDGKGNRDIFYLLHLFPHSFAALHAYDSTFKQITHSSDVQVLARKLGFENPVVVQSMYIFKQPGIGGEGEVHTLPISTMKVVLNKGLD
;
A
#
# COMPACT_ATOMS: atom_id res chain seq x y z
N PHE A 1 -8.71 1.17 26.64
CA PHE A 1 -8.76 0.11 25.61
C PHE A 1 -10.13 -0.54 25.50
N ALA A 2 -10.84 -0.87 26.59
CA ALA A 2 -12.21 -1.42 26.50
C ALA A 2 -13.18 -0.53 25.71
N CYS A 3 -13.21 0.79 25.95
CA CYS A 3 -14.03 1.71 25.14
C CYS A 3 -13.62 1.76 23.67
N LEU A 4 -12.32 1.67 23.35
CA LEU A 4 -11.82 1.64 21.97
C LEU A 4 -12.26 0.36 21.24
N LEU A 5 -12.32 -0.78 21.94
CA LEU A 5 -12.84 -2.03 21.40
C LEU A 5 -14.34 -1.97 21.12
N ILE A 6 -15.10 -1.23 21.95
CA ILE A 6 -16.52 -1.00 21.71
C ILE A 6 -16.70 -0.17 20.44
N LEU A 7 -15.98 0.95 20.32
CA LEU A 7 -16.00 1.80 19.13
C LEU A 7 -15.61 1.02 17.89
N PHE A 8 -14.52 0.24 17.93
CA PHE A 8 -14.12 -0.60 16.81
C PHE A 8 -15.20 -1.60 16.38
N ARG A 9 -15.89 -2.21 17.34
CA ARG A 9 -16.99 -3.16 17.06
C ARG A 9 -18.26 -2.49 16.54
N GLN A 10 -18.51 -1.24 16.93
CA GLN A 10 -19.68 -0.47 16.52
C GLN A 10 -19.49 0.16 15.14
N ASP A 11 -18.34 0.79 14.93
CA ASP A 11 -18.06 1.61 13.74
C ASP A 11 -17.39 0.81 12.62
N GLY A 12 -16.82 -0.35 12.94
CA GLY A 12 -16.07 -1.18 11.99
C GLY A 12 -14.66 -0.67 11.66
N PHE A 13 -14.24 0.44 12.25
CA PHE A 13 -12.89 1.00 12.17
C PHE A 13 -12.51 1.68 13.49
N LEU A 14 -11.22 1.99 13.66
CA LEU A 14 -10.70 2.69 14.83
C LEU A 14 -9.56 3.61 14.42
N VAL A 15 -9.61 4.87 14.86
CA VAL A 15 -8.52 5.83 14.68
C VAL A 15 -7.61 5.78 15.91
N LEU A 16 -6.32 5.54 15.67
CA LEU A 16 -5.28 5.56 16.69
C LEU A 16 -4.26 6.64 16.31
N ASP A 17 -4.45 7.83 16.86
CA ASP A 17 -3.54 8.94 16.60
C ASP A 17 -2.14 8.63 17.11
N GLN A 18 -1.14 9.02 16.32
CA GLN A 18 0.29 8.87 16.66
C GLN A 18 0.68 7.43 17.03
N PHE A 19 0.02 6.43 16.42
CA PHE A 19 0.34 5.02 16.65
C PHE A 19 1.81 4.69 16.30
N PHE A 20 2.33 5.33 15.26
CA PHE A 20 3.76 5.34 14.95
C PHE A 20 4.35 6.72 15.24
N SER A 21 5.60 6.75 15.69
CA SER A 21 6.34 8.00 15.90
C SER A 21 6.72 8.65 14.56
N SER A 22 7.14 9.92 14.61
CA SER A 22 7.60 10.65 13.42
C SER A 22 8.81 9.94 12.78
N GLU A 23 9.72 9.43 13.61
CA GLU A 23 10.94 8.76 13.16
C GLU A 23 10.62 7.47 12.41
N VAL A 24 9.63 6.70 12.88
CA VAL A 24 9.15 5.50 12.17
C VAL A 24 8.52 5.87 10.84
N CYS A 25 7.71 6.93 10.81
CA CYS A 25 7.12 7.45 9.57
C CYS A 25 8.17 7.93 8.56
N GLU A 26 9.22 8.62 9.04
CA GLU A 26 10.36 9.06 8.23
C GLU A 26 11.17 7.88 7.70
N ALA A 27 11.42 6.86 8.51
CA ALA A 27 12.11 5.65 8.08
C ALA A 27 11.35 4.93 6.94
N MET A 28 10.01 4.83 7.05
CA MET A 28 9.17 4.27 5.96
C MET A 28 9.26 5.11 4.68
N ARG A 29 9.20 6.44 4.80
CA ARG A 29 9.31 7.37 3.66
C ARG A 29 10.68 7.27 2.99
N ALA A 30 11.76 7.28 3.76
CA ALA A 30 13.11 7.17 3.23
C ALA A 30 13.32 5.81 2.55
N GLN A 31 12.80 4.72 3.13
CA GLN A 31 12.94 3.39 2.54
C GLN A 31 12.16 3.26 1.23
N ILE A 32 10.93 3.75 1.17
CA ILE A 32 10.15 3.66 -0.07
C ILE A 32 10.78 4.48 -1.20
N GLN A 33 11.38 5.63 -0.88
CA GLN A 33 12.12 6.43 -1.86
C GLN A 33 13.33 5.68 -2.43
N LYS A 34 14.04 4.89 -1.61
CA LYS A 34 15.15 4.04 -2.08
C LYS A 34 14.63 2.92 -2.99
N ILE A 35 13.60 2.20 -2.57
CA ILE A 35 12.97 1.12 -3.38
C ILE A 35 12.55 1.65 -4.75
N ILE A 36 12.01 2.87 -4.79
CA ILE A 36 11.61 3.56 -6.01
C ILE A 36 12.82 3.97 -6.86
N ALA A 37 13.89 4.49 -6.25
CA ALA A 37 15.08 4.91 -6.97
C ALA A 37 15.78 3.73 -7.66
N ASP A 38 15.76 2.55 -7.02
CA ASP A 38 16.34 1.31 -7.54
C ASP A 38 15.36 0.51 -8.42
N MET A 39 14.18 1.07 -8.70
CA MET A 39 13.12 0.38 -9.46
C MET A 39 13.51 0.20 -10.93
N ASP A 40 13.52 -1.05 -11.38
CA ASP A 40 13.50 -1.40 -12.79
C ASP A 40 12.19 -2.12 -13.16
N VAL A 41 11.30 -1.43 -13.89
CA VAL A 41 10.03 -2.00 -14.36
C VAL A 41 10.10 -2.23 -15.87
N PRO A 42 10.07 -3.52 -16.30
CA PRO A 42 10.01 -3.87 -17.71
C PRO A 42 8.84 -3.19 -18.42
N PRO A 43 8.95 -2.80 -19.70
CA PRO A 43 7.88 -2.11 -20.43
C PRO A 43 6.52 -2.82 -20.37
N HIS A 44 6.49 -4.16 -20.42
CA HIS A 44 5.25 -4.94 -20.35
C HIS A 44 4.61 -4.97 -18.94
N CYS A 45 5.37 -4.58 -17.91
CA CYS A 45 4.94 -4.46 -16.51
C CYS A 45 4.56 -3.02 -16.13
N ARG A 46 4.58 -2.08 -17.10
CA ARG A 46 4.15 -0.69 -16.91
C ARG A 46 2.64 -0.60 -17.05
N THR A 47 1.96 -1.15 -16.06
CA THR A 47 0.52 -1.27 -16.07
C THR A 47 -0.10 -0.17 -15.24
N GLU A 48 -1.20 0.37 -15.74
CA GLU A 48 -2.07 1.19 -14.92
C GLU A 48 -2.80 0.29 -13.90
N PHE A 49 -3.03 0.81 -12.71
CA PHE A 49 -3.80 0.18 -11.65
C PHE A 49 -5.26 0.60 -11.77
N SER A 50 -6.17 -0.36 -11.59
CA SER A 50 -7.58 -0.07 -11.37
C SER A 50 -8.08 -0.86 -10.16
N THR A 51 -8.93 -0.22 -9.36
CA THR A 51 -9.70 -0.90 -8.30
C THR A 51 -10.84 -1.74 -8.87
N ARG A 52 -11.14 -1.63 -10.18
CA ARG A 52 -12.16 -2.41 -10.86
C ARG A 52 -11.55 -3.65 -11.48
N GLU A 53 -12.01 -4.82 -11.03
CA GLU A 53 -11.54 -6.13 -11.47
C GLU A 53 -11.62 -6.28 -13.00
N ASP A 54 -12.74 -5.88 -13.61
CA ASP A 54 -12.92 -5.96 -15.06
C ASP A 54 -11.86 -5.15 -15.82
N GLU A 55 -11.56 -3.93 -15.38
CA GLU A 55 -10.58 -3.05 -16.04
C GLU A 55 -9.14 -3.60 -15.87
N GLN A 56 -8.85 -4.18 -14.71
CA GLN A 56 -7.55 -4.80 -14.43
C GLN A 56 -7.35 -6.09 -15.25
N LEU A 57 -8.41 -6.86 -15.49
CA LEU A 57 -8.38 -8.12 -16.24
C LEU A 57 -8.28 -7.91 -17.76
N GLN A 58 -8.86 -6.83 -18.30
CA GLN A 58 -8.82 -6.54 -19.75
C GLN A 58 -7.41 -6.16 -20.24
N ALA A 59 -6.53 -5.70 -19.36
CA ALA A 59 -5.13 -5.47 -19.68
C ALA A 59 -4.33 -6.79 -19.53
N GLN A 60 -4.34 -7.66 -20.54
CA GLN A 60 -3.79 -9.03 -20.48
C GLN A 60 -2.38 -9.17 -19.88
N GLY A 61 -1.43 -8.29 -20.23
CA GLY A 61 -0.08 -8.29 -19.63
C GLY A 61 -0.02 -7.74 -18.20
N SER A 62 -1.03 -6.94 -17.82
CA SER A 62 -1.20 -6.38 -16.49
C SER A 62 -1.82 -7.35 -15.51
N ALA A 63 -2.78 -8.16 -15.97
CA ALA A 63 -3.49 -9.12 -15.14
C ALA A 63 -2.53 -10.16 -14.53
N GLU A 64 -1.62 -10.75 -15.31
CA GLU A 64 -0.65 -11.73 -14.79
C GLU A 64 0.34 -11.07 -13.81
N TYR A 65 0.83 -9.87 -14.14
CA TYR A 65 1.73 -9.10 -13.27
C TYR A 65 1.05 -8.71 -11.95
N PHE A 66 -0.25 -8.45 -11.96
CA PHE A 66 -1.03 -8.22 -10.74
C PHE A 66 -1.26 -9.52 -9.95
N LEU A 67 -1.81 -10.56 -10.59
CA LEU A 67 -2.20 -11.81 -9.94
C LEU A 67 -1.01 -12.55 -9.31
N THR A 68 0.17 -12.48 -9.93
CA THR A 68 1.40 -13.12 -9.42
C THR A 68 2.23 -12.20 -8.53
N SER A 69 1.67 -11.06 -8.10
CA SER A 69 2.39 -10.10 -7.26
C SER A 69 2.36 -10.43 -5.77
N GLY A 70 1.46 -11.30 -5.28
CA GLY A 70 1.22 -11.49 -3.85
C GLY A 70 2.45 -11.75 -2.97
N ASP A 71 3.52 -12.30 -3.56
CA ASP A 71 4.81 -12.61 -2.93
C ASP A 71 5.98 -11.78 -3.48
N LYS A 72 5.74 -10.63 -4.12
CA LYS A 72 6.78 -9.80 -4.77
C LYS A 72 6.55 -8.31 -4.54
N ILE A 73 7.64 -7.59 -4.33
CA ILE A 73 7.65 -6.11 -4.38
C ILE A 73 7.53 -5.69 -5.85
N ARG A 74 6.30 -5.36 -6.26
CA ARG A 74 5.95 -4.88 -7.60
C ARG A 74 5.37 -3.47 -7.54
N PHE A 75 5.24 -2.85 -8.70
CA PHE A 75 4.86 -1.44 -8.84
C PHE A 75 3.65 -1.35 -9.78
N PHE A 76 2.62 -0.63 -9.36
CA PHE A 76 1.38 -0.40 -10.12
C PHE A 76 1.12 1.10 -10.27
N PHE A 77 0.97 1.59 -11.48
CA PHE A 77 0.98 3.04 -11.75
C PHE A 77 -0.43 3.62 -11.78
N GLU A 78 -0.57 4.91 -11.49
CA GLU A 78 -1.83 5.62 -11.69
C GLU A 78 -2.23 5.62 -13.17
N LYS A 79 -3.54 5.74 -13.43
CA LYS A 79 -4.03 5.94 -14.80
C LYS A 79 -3.52 7.27 -15.36
N GLY A 80 -3.12 7.28 -16.63
CA GLY A 80 -2.65 8.49 -17.31
C GLY A 80 -1.20 8.88 -17.02
N VAL A 81 -0.42 8.00 -16.37
CA VAL A 81 1.03 8.20 -16.17
C VAL A 81 1.83 7.94 -17.44
N PHE A 82 1.32 7.08 -18.34
CA PHE A 82 1.96 6.77 -19.61
C PHE A 82 1.28 7.52 -20.74
N ASP A 83 2.07 8.12 -21.64
CA ASP A 83 1.52 8.56 -22.91
C ASP A 83 1.05 7.34 -23.72
N GLY A 84 0.10 7.51 -24.65
CA GLY A 84 -0.41 6.41 -25.49
C GLY A 84 0.64 5.72 -26.37
N LYS A 85 1.93 6.06 -26.23
CA LYS A 85 3.09 5.46 -26.89
C LYS A 85 4.01 4.70 -25.91
N GLY A 86 3.66 4.63 -24.63
CA GLY A 86 4.44 3.93 -23.59
C GLY A 86 5.76 4.63 -23.23
N ASN A 87 5.94 5.87 -23.68
CA ASN A 87 7.13 6.66 -23.39
C ASN A 87 6.95 7.45 -22.09
N ARG A 88 8.08 7.62 -21.40
CA ARG A 88 8.17 8.26 -20.09
C ARG A 88 8.27 9.76 -20.29
N ASP A 89 7.37 10.55 -19.71
CA ASP A 89 7.73 11.93 -19.39
C ASP A 89 8.62 11.91 -18.14
N ILE A 90 9.92 11.83 -18.40
CA ILE A 90 10.99 11.61 -17.41
C ILE A 90 11.01 12.66 -16.28
N PHE A 91 10.39 13.82 -16.49
CA PHE A 91 10.39 14.92 -15.54
C PHE A 91 9.41 14.75 -14.35
N TYR A 92 8.43 13.84 -14.45
CA TYR A 92 7.39 13.65 -13.43
C TYR A 92 7.56 12.38 -12.58
N LEU A 93 8.62 11.62 -12.79
CA LEU A 93 8.81 10.29 -12.19
C LEU A 93 8.76 10.32 -10.66
N LEU A 94 9.44 11.24 -9.97
CA LEU A 94 9.47 11.32 -8.50
C LEU A 94 8.09 11.51 -7.83
N HIS A 95 7.09 11.96 -8.58
CA HIS A 95 5.77 12.33 -8.06
C HIS A 95 4.66 11.42 -8.57
N LEU A 96 4.98 10.30 -9.24
CA LEU A 96 4.01 9.41 -9.89
C LEU A 96 4.35 7.95 -9.60
N PHE A 97 4.28 7.57 -8.33
CA PHE A 97 4.69 6.24 -7.85
C PHE A 97 3.57 5.54 -7.05
N PRO A 98 3.65 4.20 -6.89
CA PRO A 98 2.58 3.26 -7.20
C PRO A 98 1.48 3.03 -6.14
N HIS A 99 0.36 2.43 -6.56
CA HIS A 99 -0.74 2.01 -5.67
C HIS A 99 -0.47 0.78 -4.82
N SER A 100 0.61 0.04 -5.04
CA SER A 100 0.81 -1.19 -4.29
C SER A 100 2.24 -1.67 -4.42
N PHE A 101 2.77 -2.16 -3.31
CA PHE A 101 3.91 -3.05 -3.29
C PHE A 101 3.46 -4.27 -2.53
N ALA A 102 3.27 -5.39 -3.21
CA ALA A 102 2.93 -6.61 -2.51
C ALA A 102 4.15 -7.11 -1.71
N ALA A 103 3.87 -7.69 -0.54
CA ALA A 103 4.86 -8.32 0.33
C ALA A 103 6.05 -7.46 0.86
N LEU A 104 5.95 -6.12 0.93
CA LEU A 104 6.91 -5.29 1.68
C LEU A 104 7.15 -5.80 3.11
N HIS A 105 6.09 -6.24 3.78
CA HIS A 105 6.17 -6.81 5.13
C HIS A 105 7.06 -8.07 5.22
N ALA A 106 7.32 -8.75 4.11
CA ALA A 106 8.11 -9.98 4.07
C ALA A 106 9.54 -9.73 3.54
N TYR A 107 9.68 -8.93 2.50
CA TYR A 107 10.92 -8.80 1.72
C TYR A 107 11.70 -7.50 1.95
N ASP A 108 11.11 -6.46 2.55
CA ASP A 108 11.84 -5.27 2.96
C ASP A 108 12.09 -5.27 4.46
N SER A 109 13.34 -5.06 4.87
CA SER A 109 13.73 -5.14 6.29
C SER A 109 13.03 -4.09 7.16
N THR A 110 12.82 -2.88 6.65
CA THR A 110 12.21 -1.78 7.38
C THR A 110 10.72 -2.05 7.57
N PHE A 111 10.01 -2.37 6.49
CA PHE A 111 8.58 -2.68 6.55
C PHE A 111 8.29 -3.95 7.33
N LYS A 112 9.15 -4.97 7.24
CA LYS A 112 9.05 -6.18 8.07
C LYS A 112 9.17 -5.86 9.55
N GLN A 113 10.18 -5.09 9.96
CA GLN A 113 10.36 -4.72 11.37
C GLN A 113 9.17 -3.93 11.91
N ILE A 114 8.64 -2.99 11.14
CA ILE A 114 7.48 -2.18 11.54
C ILE A 114 6.21 -3.02 11.61
N THR A 115 5.96 -3.88 10.61
CA THR A 115 4.77 -4.75 10.58
C THR A 115 4.76 -5.74 11.75
N HIS A 116 5.94 -6.23 12.15
CA HIS A 116 6.09 -7.18 13.25
C HIS A 116 6.52 -6.53 14.57
N SER A 117 6.39 -5.21 14.70
CA SER A 117 6.78 -4.48 15.92
C SER A 117 5.96 -4.92 17.14
N SER A 118 6.48 -4.65 18.34
CA SER A 118 5.78 -4.95 19.59
C SER A 118 4.41 -4.30 19.65
N ASP A 119 4.28 -3.07 19.13
CA ASP A 119 3.05 -2.29 19.20
C ASP A 119 1.95 -2.90 18.33
N VAL A 120 2.29 -3.32 17.10
CA VAL A 120 1.35 -4.02 16.21
C VAL A 120 0.95 -5.37 16.81
N GLN A 121 1.89 -6.12 17.36
CA GLN A 121 1.58 -7.40 18.01
C GLN A 121 0.69 -7.25 19.24
N VAL A 122 0.92 -6.22 20.07
CA VAL A 122 0.07 -5.90 21.22
C VAL A 122 -1.33 -5.51 20.76
N LEU A 123 -1.44 -4.70 19.70
CA LEU A 123 -2.72 -4.31 19.13
C LEU A 123 -3.49 -5.53 18.63
N ALA A 124 -2.86 -6.41 17.85
CA ALA A 124 -3.47 -7.64 17.35
C ALA A 124 -4.00 -8.54 18.50
N ARG A 125 -3.19 -8.75 19.55
CA ARG A 125 -3.64 -9.50 20.75
C ARG A 125 -4.82 -8.84 21.45
N LYS A 126 -4.81 -7.50 21.59
CA LYS A 126 -5.91 -6.76 22.22
C LYS A 126 -7.20 -6.78 21.39
N LEU A 127 -7.10 -6.90 20.07
CA LEU A 127 -8.23 -7.10 19.16
C LEU A 127 -8.77 -8.54 19.19
N GLY A 128 -8.06 -9.47 19.83
CA GLY A 128 -8.48 -10.86 19.98
C GLY A 128 -8.01 -11.80 18.86
N PHE A 129 -7.00 -11.40 18.08
CA PHE A 129 -6.38 -12.32 17.12
C PHE A 129 -5.54 -13.38 17.86
N GLU A 130 -5.84 -14.66 17.62
CA GLU A 130 -5.12 -15.78 18.21
C GLU A 130 -3.83 -16.12 17.43
N ASN A 131 -3.98 -16.37 16.12
CA ASN A 131 -2.87 -16.69 15.20
C ASN A 131 -2.86 -15.74 13.98
N PRO A 132 -2.60 -14.44 14.18
CA PRO A 132 -2.63 -13.48 13.08
C PRO A 132 -1.50 -13.77 12.08
N VAL A 133 -1.85 -13.77 10.80
CA VAL A 133 -0.91 -13.86 9.67
C VAL A 133 -1.06 -12.63 8.79
N VAL A 134 0.05 -12.15 8.23
CA VAL A 134 0.05 -11.02 7.31
C VAL A 134 -0.12 -11.57 5.89
N VAL A 135 -1.29 -11.35 5.31
CA VAL A 135 -1.63 -11.86 3.96
C VAL A 135 -1.19 -10.91 2.85
N GLN A 136 -1.12 -9.61 3.14
CA GLN A 136 -0.77 -8.57 2.19
C GLN A 136 -0.26 -7.34 2.94
N SER A 137 0.65 -6.62 2.30
CA SER A 137 1.00 -5.24 2.65
C SER A 137 0.99 -4.42 1.37
N MET A 138 0.73 -3.13 1.48
CA MET A 138 0.84 -2.17 0.38
C MET A 138 1.31 -0.84 0.94
N TYR A 139 2.15 -0.12 0.19
CA TYR A 139 2.40 1.30 0.41
C TYR A 139 1.60 2.08 -0.63
N ILE A 140 0.75 3.00 -0.19
CA ILE A 140 -0.18 3.74 -1.06
C ILE A 140 0.29 5.18 -1.11
N PHE A 141 0.60 5.67 -2.31
CA PHE A 141 0.83 7.08 -2.55
C PHE A 141 -0.50 7.77 -2.89
N LYS A 142 -0.70 8.97 -2.35
CA LYS A 142 -1.78 9.88 -2.76
C LYS A 142 -1.15 11.12 -3.37
N GLN A 143 -0.97 11.08 -4.67
CA GLN A 143 -0.32 12.17 -5.40
C GLN A 143 -1.28 13.35 -5.55
N PRO A 144 -0.83 14.59 -5.33
CA PRO A 144 -1.64 15.77 -5.60
C PRO A 144 -2.08 15.80 -7.07
N GLY A 145 -3.38 16.02 -7.31
CA GLY A 145 -3.94 16.20 -8.64
C GLY A 145 -4.31 14.91 -9.40
N ILE A 146 -3.62 13.77 -9.18
CA ILE A 146 -3.84 12.58 -10.04
C ILE A 146 -3.86 11.17 -9.40
N GLY A 147 -3.43 10.91 -8.17
CA GLY A 147 -4.37 11.03 -7.06
C GLY A 147 -5.63 10.20 -7.23
N GLY A 148 -5.57 8.96 -7.75
CA GLY A 148 -6.76 8.16 -8.06
C GLY A 148 -7.71 8.06 -6.86
N GLU A 149 -8.98 8.38 -7.08
CA GLU A 149 -10.01 8.22 -6.05
C GLU A 149 -10.17 6.73 -5.72
N GLY A 150 -10.14 6.41 -4.43
CA GLY A 150 -10.44 5.05 -4.00
C GLY A 150 -11.95 4.92 -3.91
N GLU A 151 -12.56 4.11 -4.77
CA GLU A 151 -13.98 3.80 -4.65
C GLU A 151 -14.27 3.13 -3.29
N VAL A 152 -15.47 3.37 -2.76
CA VAL A 152 -15.92 2.73 -1.51
C VAL A 152 -15.97 1.22 -1.72
N HIS A 153 -15.14 0.48 -0.99
CA HIS A 153 -15.08 -0.97 -1.07
C HIS A 153 -14.91 -1.58 0.33
N THR A 154 -15.37 -2.83 0.48
CA THR A 154 -15.16 -3.61 1.70
C THR A 154 -13.97 -4.55 1.51
N LEU A 155 -13.06 -4.60 2.47
CA LEU A 155 -12.02 -5.62 2.52
C LEU A 155 -12.50 -6.78 3.39
N PRO A 156 -12.24 -8.04 3.02
CA PRO A 156 -12.47 -9.16 3.93
C PRO A 156 -11.62 -8.99 5.20
N ILE A 157 -12.12 -9.57 6.30
CA ILE A 157 -11.70 -9.39 7.71
C ILE A 157 -10.19 -9.63 7.97
N SER A 158 -9.43 -10.19 7.03
CA SER A 158 -8.03 -10.58 7.17
C SER A 158 -6.99 -9.53 6.75
N THR A 159 -7.38 -8.33 6.31
CA THR A 159 -6.43 -7.36 5.72
C THR A 159 -6.22 -6.14 6.60
N MET A 160 -5.04 -6.00 7.20
CA MET A 160 -4.60 -4.77 7.87
C MET A 160 -3.89 -3.87 6.85
N LYS A 161 -4.58 -2.80 6.39
CA LYS A 161 -3.96 -1.74 5.59
C LYS A 161 -3.41 -0.67 6.53
N VAL A 162 -2.11 -0.40 6.47
CA VAL A 162 -1.51 0.79 7.10
C VAL A 162 -1.60 1.92 6.08
N VAL A 163 -2.51 2.86 6.31
CA VAL A 163 -2.62 4.09 5.51
C VAL A 163 -1.92 5.21 6.28
N LEU A 164 -0.78 5.67 5.78
CA LEU A 164 -0.11 6.85 6.31
C LEU A 164 -0.76 8.07 5.66
N ASN A 165 -1.63 8.76 6.39
CA ASN A 165 -2.19 10.01 5.91
C ASN A 165 -1.17 11.14 6.13
N LYS A 166 -0.94 11.96 5.10
CA LYS A 166 -0.19 13.21 5.26
C LYS A 166 -1.18 14.21 5.85
N GLY A 167 -1.02 14.56 7.14
CA GLY A 167 -1.63 15.77 7.66
C GLY A 167 -1.27 16.91 6.70
N LEU A 168 -2.30 17.59 6.17
CA LEU A 168 -2.13 18.84 5.46
C LEU A 168 -1.79 19.89 6.51
N ASP A 169 -0.49 20.09 6.72
CA ASP A 169 0.06 21.31 7.29
C ASP A 169 0.61 22.17 6.14
#